data_AF-A0A7C7WLT3-F1
#
_entry.id   AF-A0A7C7WLT3-F1
#
_cell.length_a   1.000
_cell.length_b   1.000
_cell.length_c   1.000
_cell.angle_alpha   90.00
_cell.angle_beta   90.00
_cell.angle_gamma   90.00
#
_symmetry.space_group_name_H-M   'P 1'
#
loop_
_entity.id
_entity.type
_entity.pdbx_description
1 polymer ?
#
loop_
_entity_poly.entity_id
_entity_poly.type
_entity_poly.pdbx_seq_one_letter_code
_entity_poly.pdbx_strand_id
1 'polypeptide(L)'
;MHTEVEYIEQCLDILQSEWSGPIGVYAHSGTVIGTEWTFNDVISPEKYCQYASEWQKRGVSIIGGCCGVHTDHIHLMSKELFASPE
;
A
#
# COMPACT_ATOMS: atom_id res chain seq x y z
N MET A 1 -4.27 13.18 6.37
CA MET A 1 -4.29 12.38 5.12
C MET A 1 -3.23 11.30 5.25
N HIS A 2 -3.60 10.25 5.96
CA HIS A 2 -2.83 9.03 6.20
C HIS A 2 -3.91 7.94 6.35
N THR A 3 -3.95 6.97 5.43
CA THR A 3 -4.83 5.81 5.51
C THR A 3 -4.01 4.57 5.83
N GLU A 4 -4.33 3.91 6.93
CA GLU A 4 -3.70 2.64 7.30
C GLU A 4 -3.92 1.61 6.21
N VAL A 5 -2.90 0.78 5.97
CA VAL A 5 -2.91 -0.26 4.95
C VAL A 5 -4.16 -1.16 5.03
N GLU A 6 -4.65 -1.42 6.24
CA GLU A 6 -5.79 -2.29 6.53
C GLU A 6 -7.14 -1.72 6.07
N TYR A 7 -7.27 -0.40 5.93
CA TYR A 7 -8.52 0.24 5.54
C TYR A 7 -8.68 0.45 4.05
N ILE A 8 -7.61 0.23 3.26
CA ILE A 8 -7.62 0.51 1.82
C ILE A 8 -8.71 -0.28 1.09
N GLU A 9 -8.92 -1.54 1.42
CA GLU A 9 -9.92 -2.37 0.72
C GLU A 9 -11.34 -1.83 0.90
N GLN A 10 -11.70 -1.42 2.11
CA GLN A 10 -12.99 -0.81 2.40
C GLN A 10 -13.14 0.55 1.69
N CYS A 11 -12.06 1.32 1.59
CA CYS A 11 -12.06 2.56 0.82
C CYS A 11 -12.27 2.29 -0.69
N LEU A 12 -11.66 1.23 -1.23
CA LEU A 12 -11.83 0.85 -2.63
C LEU A 12 -13.26 0.39 -2.91
N ASP A 13 -13.93 -0.30 -1.97
CA ASP A 13 -15.33 -0.72 -2.13
C ASP A 13 -16.25 0.48 -2.37
N ILE A 14 -16.06 1.53 -1.59
CA ILE A 14 -16.84 2.77 -1.69
C ILE A 14 -16.44 3.55 -2.94
N LEU A 15 -15.13 3.71 -3.18
CA LEU A 15 -14.66 4.52 -4.31
C LEU A 15 -15.10 3.92 -5.64
N GLN A 16 -15.00 2.61 -5.79
CA GLN A 16 -15.31 1.92 -7.06
C GLN A 16 -16.81 1.86 -7.38
N SER A 17 -17.70 2.12 -6.41
CA SER A 17 -19.13 2.25 -6.72
C SER A 17 -19.45 3.59 -7.41
N GLU A 18 -18.65 4.62 -7.17
CA GLU A 18 -18.90 5.98 -7.64
C GLU A 18 -17.91 6.47 -8.71
N TRP A 19 -16.78 5.79 -8.86
CA TRP A 19 -15.68 6.22 -9.73
C TRP A 19 -15.18 5.11 -10.64
N SER A 20 -15.09 5.40 -11.93
CA SER A 20 -14.64 4.48 -12.98
C SER A 20 -13.32 4.87 -13.64
N GLY A 21 -12.69 5.96 -13.18
CA GLY A 21 -11.38 6.40 -13.68
C GLY A 21 -10.22 5.67 -13.00
N PRO A 22 -8.97 6.06 -13.32
CA PRO A 22 -7.78 5.53 -12.67
C PRO A 22 -7.82 5.74 -11.15
N ILE A 23 -7.32 4.75 -10.40
CA ILE A 23 -7.24 4.78 -8.94
C ILE A 23 -5.77 4.64 -8.52
N GLY A 24 -5.36 5.46 -7.56
CA GLY A 24 -4.06 5.38 -6.90
C GLY A 24 -4.19 5.13 -5.41
N VAL A 25 -3.29 4.34 -4.84
CA VAL A 25 -3.20 4.07 -3.40
C VAL A 25 -1.86 4.57 -2.86
N TYR A 26 -1.90 5.31 -1.74
CA TYR A 26 -0.73 5.80 -1.00
C TYR A 26 -0.86 5.47 0.51
N ALA A 27 -0.87 4.18 0.86
CA ALA A 27 -1.08 3.76 2.25
C ALA A 27 0.15 4.04 3.15
N HIS A 28 -0.07 4.23 4.45
CA HIS A 28 1.00 4.20 5.45
C HIS A 28 0.95 2.91 6.26
N SER A 29 2.06 2.62 6.93
CA SER A 29 2.15 1.62 7.97
C SER A 29 3.08 2.14 9.05
N GLY A 30 2.50 2.52 10.18
CA GLY A 30 3.28 2.93 11.34
C GLY A 30 2.39 2.96 12.58
N THR A 31 2.91 2.44 13.69
CA THR A 31 2.25 2.54 14.98
C THR A 31 3.02 3.54 15.84
N VAL A 32 2.31 4.48 16.47
CA VAL A 32 2.89 5.33 17.52
C VAL A 32 2.76 4.57 18.83
N ILE A 33 3.88 4.11 19.39
CA ILE A 33 3.91 3.57 20.75
C ILE A 33 4.28 4.70 21.71
N GLY A 34 3.28 5.35 22.33
CA GLY A 34 3.48 6.43 23.30
C GLY A 34 3.81 7.78 22.64
N THR A 35 4.98 8.37 22.94
CA THR A 35 5.46 9.63 22.35
C THR A 35 6.62 9.45 21.37
N GLU A 36 7.10 8.23 21.17
CA GLU A 36 8.20 7.94 20.25
C GLU A 36 7.70 7.22 19.00
N TRP A 37 8.20 7.69 17.85
CA TRP A 37 8.08 6.96 16.59
C TRP A 37 9.04 5.78 16.61
N THR A 38 8.52 4.56 16.68
CA THR A 38 9.34 3.35 16.63
C THR A 38 9.22 2.71 15.24
N PHE A 39 10.36 2.29 14.67
CA PHE A 39 10.42 1.60 13.37
C PHE A 39 10.22 0.08 13.50
N ASN A 40 9.94 -0.42 14.71
CA ASN A 40 9.80 -1.85 14.99
C ASN A 40 8.44 -2.44 14.55
N ASP A 41 7.40 -1.61 14.38
CA ASP A 41 6.05 -2.03 13.94
C ASP A 41 5.71 -1.56 12.52
N VAL A 42 6.74 -1.28 11.72
CA VAL A 42 6.55 -1.02 10.30
C VAL A 42 6.26 -2.35 9.60
N ILE A 43 5.19 -2.40 8.80
CA ILE A 43 4.86 -3.56 7.97
C ILE A 43 6.08 -4.03 7.19
N SER A 44 6.29 -5.35 7.07
CA SER A 44 7.40 -5.84 6.25
C SER A 44 7.17 -5.55 4.76
N PRO A 45 8.24 -5.43 3.94
CA PRO A 45 8.12 -5.33 2.49
C PRO A 45 7.20 -6.40 1.89
N GLU A 46 7.32 -7.65 2.34
CA GLU A 46 6.54 -8.79 1.82
C GLU A 46 5.06 -8.62 2.13
N LYS A 47 4.72 -8.24 3.36
CA LYS A 47 3.33 -8.06 3.77
C LYS A 47 2.70 -6.86 3.05
N TYR A 48 3.44 -5.77 2.86
CA TYR A 48 2.96 -4.64 2.06
C TYR A 48 2.77 -5.01 0.59
N CYS A 49 3.68 -5.80 0.03
CA CYS A 49 3.57 -6.31 -1.34
C CYS A 49 2.33 -7.21 -1.52
N GLN A 50 1.95 -7.99 -0.50
CA GLN A 50 0.71 -8.78 -0.52
C GLN A 50 -0.52 -7.88 -0.61
N TYR A 51 -0.62 -6.83 0.22
CA TYR A 51 -1.70 -5.84 0.11
C TYR A 51 -1.73 -5.17 -1.25
N ALA A 52 -0.56 -4.73 -1.74
CA ALA A 52 -0.44 -4.13 -3.06
C ALA A 52 -0.90 -5.06 -4.19
N SER A 53 -0.66 -6.37 -4.08
CA SER A 53 -1.15 -7.35 -5.04
C SER A 53 -2.67 -7.39 -5.08
N GLU A 54 -3.33 -7.38 -3.93
CA GLU A 54 -4.80 -7.34 -3.86
C GLU A 54 -5.34 -6.04 -4.45
N TRP A 55 -4.71 -4.90 -4.17
CA TRP A 55 -5.10 -3.63 -4.78
C TRP A 55 -4.93 -3.63 -6.30
N GLN A 56 -3.83 -4.18 -6.81
CA GLN A 56 -3.59 -4.32 -8.25
C GLN A 56 -4.68 -5.19 -8.91
N LYS A 57 -5.07 -6.31 -8.30
CA LYS A 57 -6.17 -7.17 -8.79
C LYS A 57 -7.50 -6.41 -8.85
N ARG A 58 -7.68 -5.40 -8.01
CA ARG A 58 -8.85 -4.50 -8.02
C ARG A 58 -8.75 -3.38 -9.05
N GLY A 59 -7.73 -3.34 -9.89
CA GLY A 59 -7.57 -2.34 -10.94
C GLY A 59 -6.91 -1.03 -10.49
N VAL A 60 -6.30 -1.01 -9.29
CA VAL A 60 -5.46 0.13 -8.88
C VAL A 60 -4.28 0.24 -9.83
N SER A 61 -4.13 1.43 -10.42
CA SER A 61 -3.16 1.69 -11.49
C SER A 61 -1.84 2.28 -10.97
N ILE A 62 -1.88 2.90 -9.79
CA ILE A 62 -0.72 3.55 -9.16
C ILE A 62 -0.66 3.10 -7.71
N ILE A 63 0.47 2.51 -7.30
CA ILE A 63 0.68 2.10 -5.90
C ILE A 63 1.97 2.75 -5.42
N GLY A 64 1.86 3.48 -4.32
CA GLY A 64 2.98 4.09 -3.62
C GLY A 64 2.79 4.00 -2.12
N GLY A 65 3.74 4.55 -1.38
CA GLY A 65 3.77 4.49 0.08
C GLY A 65 3.85 5.86 0.73
N CYS A 66 3.28 5.98 1.92
CA CYS A 66 3.41 7.15 2.78
C CYS A 66 4.34 6.82 3.98
N CYS A 67 3.98 7.21 5.19
CA CYS A 67 4.80 6.98 6.39
C CYS A 67 5.06 5.48 6.63
N GLY A 68 6.31 5.14 6.95
CA GLY A 68 6.75 3.77 7.22
C GLY A 68 6.89 2.86 5.99
N VAL A 69 6.51 3.32 4.80
CA VAL A 69 6.83 2.59 3.56
C VAL A 69 8.15 3.12 3.01
N HIS A 70 9.14 2.24 2.86
CA HIS A 70 10.51 2.58 2.52
C HIS A 70 10.90 2.00 1.14
N THR A 71 12.14 2.24 0.73
CA THR A 71 12.69 1.77 -0.55
C THR A 71 12.59 0.26 -0.69
N ASP A 72 12.74 -0.50 0.38
CA ASP A 72 12.68 -1.97 0.35
C ASP A 72 11.27 -2.47 -0.02
N HIS A 73 10.22 -1.80 0.50
CA HIS A 73 8.84 -2.07 0.10
C HIS A 73 8.61 -1.80 -1.38
N ILE A 74 9.07 -0.65 -1.87
CA ILE A 74 8.92 -0.26 -3.27
C ILE A 74 9.70 -1.20 -4.19
N HIS A 75 10.92 -1.58 -3.81
CA HIS A 75 11.76 -2.49 -4.58
C HIS A 75 11.12 -3.87 -4.71
N LEU A 76 10.67 -4.46 -3.60
CA LEU A 76 10.02 -5.76 -3.64
C LEU A 76 8.72 -5.71 -4.45
N MET A 77 7.89 -4.69 -4.22
CA MET A 77 6.65 -4.50 -4.98
C MET A 77 6.91 -4.35 -6.48
N SER A 78 7.92 -3.56 -6.86
CA SER A 78 8.32 -3.40 -8.27
C SER A 78 8.76 -4.73 -8.88
N LYS A 79 9.51 -5.55 -8.13
CA LYS A 79 10.02 -6.84 -8.58
C LYS A 79 8.91 -7.87 -8.73
N GLU A 80 8.00 -7.98 -7.77
CA GLU A 80 7.02 -9.06 -7.71
C GLU A 80 5.73 -8.74 -8.48
N LEU A 81 5.33 -7.46 -8.59
CA LEU A 81 4.03 -7.08 -9.18
C LEU A 81 4.14 -6.34 -10.52
N PHE A 82 5.27 -5.71 -10.81
CA PHE A 82 5.42 -4.81 -11.96
C PHE A 82 6.59 -5.16 -12.89
N ALA A 83 7.36 -6.22 -12.57
CA ALA A 83 8.35 -6.73 -13.50
C ALA A 83 7.64 -7.33 -14.72
N SER A 84 8.09 -6.94 -15.92
CA SER A 84 7.64 -7.60 -17.15
C SER A 84 8.24 -9.00 -17.21
N PRO A 85 7.50 -10.03 -17.63
CA PRO A 85 8.11 -11.32 -17.95
C PRO A 85 9.16 -11.11 -19.06
N GLU A 86 10.36 -11.67 -18.85
CA GLU A 86 11.43 -11.73 -19.89
C GLU A 86 10.98 -12.51 -21.12
#